data_AF-A0A348TN99-F1
#
_entry.id   AF-A0A348TN99-F1
#
_cell.length_a   1.000
_cell.length_b   1.000
_cell.length_c   1.000
_cell.angle_alpha   90.00
_cell.angle_beta   90.00
_cell.angle_gamma   90.00
#
_symmetry.space_group_name_H-M   'P 1'
#
loop_
_entity.id
_entity.type
_entity.pdbx_description
1 polymer ?
#
loop_
_entity_poly.entity_id
_entity_poly.type
_entity_poly.pdbx_seq_one_letter_code
_entity_poly.pdbx_strand_id
1 'polypeptide(L)'
;MKVQKFVGFIAIGFLFFFAFSIQAQTPFPANCWGVYSWAGWNPEKVTKQSHPLIKGAPLILKWSQIEPASGNFKFEEQIGQKLKLLKENDFYTFIMIWVAPNSPKWLYENGVPELEMTKTFNPLGEQRNQTFPYYLDEDYIRYYHRMLTAFGQYVKQLPKELQSRILYIQSAEGSTGDGEGYKGKPLDPQFNITNEQWGDFRIKAWDVLKNALTDKNTGGGMVKPVLVNYDSNNGIQYNWLLDNFDVIGLKNGMFSHGYHISETNYRLQNWQKFKEEVQKRGKQFFSRGEQDGEWAVYGWSTKNPAQAFYWSSLFATHCGLDMWNVPAEASEGKQFEPALKFFNKYAGQHDPATAQSAFCAFQKGLDASDTIAFPVAKYGEAAKNNISRYIKIAEEFKAFGVIQGDPEKAIGEGMLNRKRQDYNDVGWGISPGNYSRFLTQIDPESTSIGWWHKGPPESVYSQFSRSINTNNTNKAIYFDVDDQFLGKSKSIEVRIVWLDEGVAEWALLYDARDAKNKKAFSIKNTNSGIWKEKTILLADPFFNNRGENNADIFIRTNGNGIAIFHLIELNKKS
;
A
#
# COMPACT_ATOMS: atom_id res chain seq x y z
N MET A 1 -61.84 12.60 56.58
CA MET A 1 -61.42 11.62 55.55
C MET A 1 -61.28 12.34 54.22
N LYS A 2 -60.06 12.78 53.86
CA LYS A 2 -59.68 13.23 52.52
C LYS A 2 -58.15 13.36 52.48
N VAL A 3 -57.55 12.54 51.63
CA VAL A 3 -56.12 12.49 51.31
C VAL A 3 -55.78 13.69 50.43
N GLN A 4 -54.67 14.39 50.70
CA GLN A 4 -54.04 15.28 49.73
C GLN A 4 -52.53 15.08 49.73
N LYS A 5 -52.01 15.09 48.50
CA LYS A 5 -50.78 14.47 48.01
C LYS A 5 -49.54 15.32 48.32
N PHE A 6 -48.47 14.67 48.75
CA PHE A 6 -47.10 15.20 48.71
C PHE A 6 -46.58 15.15 47.26
N VAL A 7 -46.15 16.29 46.73
CA VAL A 7 -45.40 16.39 45.48
C VAL A 7 -43.92 16.46 45.86
N GLY A 8 -43.17 15.40 45.57
CA GLY A 8 -41.71 15.37 45.72
C GLY A 8 -41.04 15.96 44.47
N PHE A 9 -40.21 16.97 44.66
CA PHE A 9 -39.28 17.48 43.64
C PHE A 9 -38.12 16.49 43.46
N ILE A 10 -37.98 15.92 42.26
CA ILE A 10 -36.80 15.17 41.85
C ILE A 10 -35.86 16.15 41.13
N ALA A 11 -34.73 16.46 41.75
CA ALA A 11 -33.63 17.16 41.11
C ALA A 11 -32.83 16.17 40.25
N ILE A 12 -32.93 16.28 38.93
CA ILE A 12 -32.12 15.52 37.97
C ILE A 12 -30.80 16.28 37.77
N GLY A 13 -29.73 15.80 38.41
CA GLY A 13 -28.37 16.27 38.15
C GLY A 13 -27.86 15.73 36.82
N PHE A 14 -27.65 16.60 35.84
CA PHE A 14 -26.93 16.28 34.60
C PHE A 14 -25.43 16.17 34.90
N LEU A 15 -24.94 14.94 35.08
CA LEU A 15 -23.51 14.63 35.04
C LEU A 15 -23.04 14.66 33.59
N PHE A 16 -22.38 15.75 33.19
CA PHE A 16 -21.61 15.81 31.96
C PHE A 16 -20.41 14.88 32.08
N PHE A 17 -20.52 13.67 31.55
CA PHE A 17 -19.36 12.84 31.24
C PHE A 17 -18.63 13.47 30.06
N PHE A 18 -17.61 14.28 30.35
CA PHE A 18 -16.56 14.55 29.36
C PHE A 18 -15.81 13.24 29.13
N ALA A 19 -16.20 12.50 28.11
CA ALA A 19 -15.36 11.45 27.54
C ALA A 19 -14.14 12.14 26.92
N PHE A 20 -13.07 12.30 27.71
CA PHE A 20 -11.75 12.51 27.14
C PHE A 20 -11.39 11.24 26.37
N SER A 21 -11.62 11.24 25.06
CA SER A 21 -10.97 10.28 24.17
C SER A 21 -9.46 10.53 24.28
N ILE A 22 -8.77 9.70 25.07
CA ILE A 22 -7.31 9.63 25.04
C ILE A 22 -7.00 9.04 23.68
N GLN A 23 -6.82 9.91 22.68
CA GLN A 23 -6.31 9.49 21.39
C GLN A 23 -4.88 9.04 21.66
N ALA A 24 -4.66 7.73 21.64
CA ALA A 24 -3.33 7.16 21.88
C ALA A 24 -2.35 7.85 20.94
N GLN A 25 -1.34 8.53 21.52
CA GLN A 25 -0.32 9.22 20.75
C GLN A 25 0.34 8.21 19.80
N THR A 26 0.40 8.52 18.51
CA THR A 26 0.97 7.60 17.52
C THR A 26 2.45 7.38 17.84
N PRO A 27 2.99 6.14 17.81
CA PRO A 27 4.41 5.89 18.09
C PRO A 27 5.33 6.42 16.97
N PHE A 28 4.73 6.90 15.88
CA PHE A 28 5.39 7.38 14.68
C PHE A 28 5.49 8.92 14.66
N PRO A 29 6.61 9.49 14.19
CA PRO A 29 6.73 10.91 13.92
C PRO A 29 5.71 11.39 12.88
N ALA A 30 5.32 12.66 12.94
CA ALA A 30 4.51 13.27 11.90
C ALA A 30 5.22 13.21 10.54
N ASN A 31 4.47 13.00 9.46
CA ASN A 31 4.97 13.03 8.07
C ASN A 31 6.08 11.99 7.76
N CYS A 32 6.14 10.88 8.50
CA CYS A 32 7.09 9.80 8.25
C CYS A 32 6.63 8.86 7.12
N TRP A 33 5.33 8.73 6.88
CA TRP A 33 4.79 7.85 5.84
C TRP A 33 5.07 8.40 4.44
N GLY A 34 5.21 7.49 3.47
CA GLY A 34 5.56 7.85 2.10
C GLY A 34 6.56 6.89 1.45
N VAL A 35 7.31 7.41 0.48
CA VAL A 35 8.26 6.63 -0.31
C VAL A 35 9.62 6.54 0.39
N TYR A 36 10.20 5.36 0.36
CA TYR A 36 11.51 5.03 0.89
C TYR A 36 12.33 4.34 -0.20
N SER A 37 13.65 4.47 -0.16
CA SER A 37 14.48 3.64 -1.04
C SER A 37 14.38 2.17 -0.64
N TRP A 38 14.65 1.29 -1.59
CA TRP A 38 14.88 -0.13 -1.42
C TRP A 38 16.38 -0.40 -1.26
N ALA A 39 16.72 -1.59 -0.78
CA ALA A 39 18.05 -2.03 -0.36
C ALA A 39 18.64 -1.24 0.84
N GLY A 40 19.67 -1.81 1.47
CA GLY A 40 20.31 -1.22 2.64
C GLY A 40 20.88 0.16 2.33
N TRP A 41 20.59 1.13 3.20
CA TRP A 41 20.97 2.53 3.00
C TRP A 41 22.49 2.69 2.83
N ASN A 42 22.88 3.36 1.75
CA ASN A 42 24.24 3.80 1.51
C ASN A 42 24.24 5.34 1.44
N PRO A 43 24.89 6.04 2.39
CA PRO A 43 24.88 7.51 2.46
C PRO A 43 25.60 8.18 1.28
N GLU A 44 26.45 7.48 0.54
CA GLU A 44 27.13 8.02 -0.64
C GLU A 44 26.22 8.02 -1.88
N LYS A 45 25.25 7.10 -1.93
CA LYS A 45 24.34 6.94 -3.08
C LYS A 45 23.00 7.61 -2.85
N VAL A 46 22.42 7.43 -1.66
CA VAL A 46 21.07 7.85 -1.32
C VAL A 46 21.13 9.01 -0.32
N THR A 47 21.04 10.23 -0.85
CA THR A 47 21.00 11.50 -0.09
C THR A 47 19.73 12.28 -0.41
N LYS A 48 19.40 13.31 0.37
CA LYS A 48 18.31 14.24 0.03
C LYS A 48 18.54 14.99 -1.28
N GLN A 49 19.79 15.22 -1.66
CA GLN A 49 20.12 15.90 -2.90
C GLN A 49 19.84 15.00 -4.11
N SER A 50 20.30 13.76 -4.08
CA SER A 50 20.09 12.79 -5.18
C SER A 50 18.67 12.23 -5.18
N HIS A 51 18.03 12.09 -4.02
CA HIS A 51 16.71 11.47 -3.85
C HIS A 51 15.76 12.40 -3.06
N PRO A 52 15.36 13.55 -3.63
CA PRO A 52 14.65 14.60 -2.89
C PRO A 52 13.22 14.22 -2.47
N LEU A 53 12.65 13.17 -3.05
CA LEU A 53 11.25 12.78 -2.85
C LEU A 53 11.07 11.59 -1.90
N ILE A 54 12.14 11.06 -1.31
CA ILE A 54 12.02 9.97 -0.32
C ILE A 54 12.11 10.50 1.12
N LYS A 55 11.45 9.77 2.02
CA LYS A 55 11.43 10.03 3.46
C LYS A 55 12.57 9.33 4.20
N GLY A 56 13.19 8.33 3.57
CA GLY A 56 14.32 7.61 4.13
C GLY A 56 14.65 6.31 3.41
N ALA A 57 15.38 5.45 4.09
CA ALA A 57 15.87 4.18 3.57
C ALA A 57 16.01 3.14 4.71
N PRO A 58 15.88 1.84 4.44
CA PRO A 58 16.06 0.82 5.47
C PRO A 58 17.52 0.63 5.88
N LEU A 59 17.73 0.32 7.15
CA LEU A 59 18.96 -0.30 7.62
C LEU A 59 18.80 -1.81 7.56
N ILE A 60 19.31 -2.40 6.48
CA ILE A 60 19.36 -3.85 6.30
C ILE A 60 20.73 -4.34 6.77
N LEU A 61 20.73 -5.11 7.84
CA LEU A 61 21.93 -5.60 8.50
C LEU A 61 22.05 -7.10 8.28
N LYS A 62 23.26 -7.62 8.06
CA LYS A 62 23.50 -9.07 8.06
C LYS A 62 23.86 -9.52 9.47
N TRP A 63 23.36 -10.66 9.91
CA TRP A 63 23.70 -11.19 11.23
C TRP A 63 25.22 -11.36 11.40
N SER A 64 25.90 -11.89 10.37
CA SER A 64 27.37 -12.01 10.34
C SER A 64 28.14 -10.69 10.53
N GLN A 65 27.53 -9.54 10.24
CA GLN A 65 28.16 -8.22 10.40
C GLN A 65 27.89 -7.61 11.79
N ILE A 66 26.71 -7.85 12.35
CA ILE A 66 26.36 -7.34 13.68
C ILE A 66 26.92 -8.21 14.80
N GLU A 67 27.21 -9.48 14.53
CA GLU A 67 27.79 -10.44 15.48
C GLU A 67 28.88 -11.29 14.80
N PRO A 68 30.03 -10.68 14.45
CA PRO A 68 31.10 -11.37 13.73
C PRO A 68 31.73 -12.53 14.52
N ALA A 69 31.64 -12.50 15.84
CA ALA A 69 31.99 -13.59 16.74
C ALA A 69 30.90 -13.75 17.80
N SER A 70 30.67 -14.98 18.29
CA SER A 70 29.60 -15.29 19.24
C SER A 70 29.64 -14.35 20.47
N GLY A 71 28.56 -13.60 20.69
CA GLY A 71 28.41 -12.66 21.79
C GLY A 71 29.10 -11.29 21.61
N ASN A 72 29.87 -11.10 20.54
CA ASN A 72 30.57 -9.83 20.26
C ASN A 72 29.76 -8.98 19.28
N PHE A 73 28.86 -8.15 19.81
CA PHE A 73 27.96 -7.33 19.00
C PHE A 73 28.58 -6.00 18.54
N LYS A 74 28.33 -5.62 17.29
CA LYS A 74 28.80 -4.37 16.64
C LYS A 74 27.69 -3.34 16.44
N PHE A 75 26.74 -3.23 17.38
CA PHE A 75 25.56 -2.39 17.21
C PHE A 75 25.86 -0.89 17.07
N GLU A 76 26.81 -0.32 17.84
CA GLU A 76 27.15 1.11 17.70
C GLU A 76 27.67 1.44 16.30
N GLU A 77 28.56 0.60 15.76
CA GLU A 77 29.13 0.77 14.42
C GLU A 77 28.07 0.54 13.33
N GLN A 78 27.30 -0.54 13.45
CA GLN A 78 26.38 -0.98 12.40
C GLN A 78 25.02 -0.24 12.42
N ILE A 79 24.64 0.34 13.55
CA ILE A 79 23.35 1.02 13.77
C ILE A 79 23.57 2.45 14.28
N GLY A 80 24.25 2.62 15.42
CA GLY A 80 24.37 3.92 16.10
C GLY A 80 24.96 5.03 15.21
N GLN A 81 26.09 4.75 14.57
CA GLN A 81 26.74 5.68 13.64
C GLN A 81 25.87 5.96 12.40
N LYS A 82 25.21 4.94 11.84
CA LYS A 82 24.29 5.12 10.70
C LYS A 82 23.06 5.95 11.08
N LEU A 83 22.52 5.81 12.29
CA LEU A 83 21.42 6.65 12.78
C LEU A 83 21.83 8.11 12.93
N LYS A 84 23.07 8.40 13.36
CA LYS A 84 23.61 9.77 13.41
C LYS A 84 23.64 10.38 12.00
N LEU A 85 24.14 9.64 11.01
CA LEU A 85 24.15 10.06 9.61
C LEU A 85 22.73 10.24 9.04
N LEU A 86 21.79 9.32 9.33
CA LEU A 86 20.38 9.45 8.92
C LEU A 86 19.75 10.73 9.51
N LYS A 87 20.04 11.03 10.77
CA LYS A 87 19.55 12.23 11.45
C LYS A 87 20.08 13.50 10.77
N GLU A 88 21.36 13.53 10.43
CA GLU A 88 22.01 14.65 9.71
C GLU A 88 21.41 14.84 8.31
N ASN A 89 20.98 13.77 7.65
CA ASN A 89 20.34 13.79 6.33
C ASN A 89 18.81 13.92 6.37
N ASP A 90 18.23 14.13 7.55
CA ASP A 90 16.77 14.14 7.79
C ASP A 90 16.02 12.96 7.13
N PHE A 91 16.56 11.77 7.33
CA PHE A 91 15.95 10.52 6.92
C PHE A 91 15.47 9.71 8.12
N TYR A 92 14.34 9.03 7.91
CA TYR A 92 13.87 7.96 8.78
C TYR A 92 14.35 6.61 8.28
N THR A 93 14.20 5.58 9.11
CA THR A 93 14.54 4.20 8.75
C THR A 93 13.62 3.21 9.43
N PHE A 94 13.65 1.98 8.94
CA PHE A 94 13.28 0.79 9.69
C PHE A 94 14.45 -0.18 9.62
N ILE A 95 14.57 -1.06 10.62
CA ILE A 95 15.69 -1.97 10.72
C ILE A 95 15.23 -3.39 10.39
N MET A 96 16.05 -4.10 9.62
CA MET A 96 15.94 -5.54 9.39
C MET A 96 17.28 -6.19 9.68
N ILE A 97 17.26 -7.37 10.31
CA ILE A 97 18.43 -8.21 10.48
C ILE A 97 18.22 -9.45 9.62
N TRP A 98 18.91 -9.52 8.49
CA TRP A 98 18.95 -10.70 7.66
C TRP A 98 19.80 -11.77 8.32
N VAL A 99 19.13 -12.84 8.74
CA VAL A 99 19.76 -13.99 9.38
C VAL A 99 20.32 -14.98 8.36
N ALA A 100 19.74 -15.03 7.16
CA ALA A 100 20.21 -15.82 6.03
C ALA A 100 19.77 -15.18 4.69
N PRO A 101 20.43 -15.48 3.56
CA PRO A 101 21.69 -16.21 3.43
C PRO A 101 22.85 -15.40 4.04
N ASN A 102 23.98 -16.04 4.41
CA ASN A 102 25.14 -15.42 5.06
C ASN A 102 25.05 -15.22 6.59
N SER A 103 24.53 -16.22 7.30
CA SER A 103 24.63 -16.33 8.75
C SER A 103 26.11 -16.27 9.21
N PRO A 104 26.41 -15.86 10.45
CA PRO A 104 27.76 -15.93 10.99
C PRO A 104 28.33 -17.36 10.92
N LYS A 105 29.55 -17.51 10.39
CA LYS A 105 30.20 -18.83 10.23
C LYS A 105 30.34 -19.59 11.55
N TRP A 106 30.55 -18.85 12.65
CA TRP A 106 30.70 -19.45 13.97
C TRP A 106 29.45 -20.22 14.42
N LEU A 107 28.26 -19.99 13.84
CA LEU A 107 27.09 -20.83 14.11
C LEU A 107 27.36 -22.29 13.74
N TYR A 108 27.91 -22.51 12.55
CA TYR A 108 28.19 -23.84 12.02
C TYR A 108 29.37 -24.49 12.75
N GLU A 109 30.38 -23.71 13.10
CA GLU A 109 31.50 -24.16 13.96
C GLU A 109 31.04 -24.58 15.37
N ASN A 110 29.86 -24.11 15.80
CA ASN A 110 29.26 -24.43 17.09
C ASN A 110 28.04 -25.36 16.95
N GLY A 111 28.02 -26.22 15.93
CA GLY A 111 27.10 -27.36 15.86
C GLY A 111 25.82 -27.15 15.03
N VAL A 112 25.52 -25.91 14.61
CA VAL A 112 24.35 -25.66 13.74
C VAL A 112 24.58 -26.30 12.37
N PRO A 113 23.66 -27.13 11.84
CA PRO A 113 23.80 -27.66 10.49
C PRO A 113 23.78 -26.57 9.41
N GLU A 114 24.75 -26.60 8.50
CA GLU A 114 24.75 -25.81 7.26
C GLU A 114 24.14 -26.62 6.11
N LEU A 115 23.10 -26.08 5.49
CA LEU A 115 22.26 -26.78 4.52
C LEU A 115 22.52 -26.29 3.11
N GLU A 116 22.77 -27.25 2.21
CA GLU A 116 22.73 -27.02 0.78
C GLU A 116 21.29 -27.09 0.24
N MET A 117 21.01 -26.25 -0.76
CA MET A 117 19.67 -26.06 -1.29
C MET A 117 19.56 -26.46 -2.76
N THR A 118 18.38 -26.88 -3.19
CA THR A 118 18.04 -26.94 -4.61
C THR A 118 18.20 -25.58 -5.27
N LYS A 119 18.65 -25.54 -6.53
CA LYS A 119 18.80 -24.30 -7.30
C LYS A 119 17.49 -23.52 -7.39
N THR A 120 17.56 -22.22 -7.16
CA THR A 120 16.45 -21.29 -7.36
C THR A 120 16.88 -20.06 -8.14
N PHE A 121 15.93 -19.27 -8.62
CA PHE A 121 16.18 -18.01 -9.33
C PHE A 121 15.53 -16.85 -8.58
N ASN A 122 16.18 -15.69 -8.58
CA ASN A 122 15.61 -14.47 -8.02
C ASN A 122 14.49 -13.91 -8.92
N PRO A 123 13.72 -12.91 -8.46
CA PRO A 123 12.73 -12.21 -9.29
C PRO A 123 13.20 -11.82 -10.69
N LEU A 124 14.47 -11.40 -10.81
CA LEU A 124 15.12 -10.91 -12.02
C LEU A 124 15.69 -12.02 -12.91
N GLY A 125 15.55 -13.30 -12.52
CA GLY A 125 15.99 -14.45 -13.31
C GLY A 125 17.42 -14.93 -13.05
N GLU A 126 18.10 -14.41 -12.03
CA GLU A 126 19.48 -14.80 -11.69
C GLU A 126 19.50 -16.00 -10.75
N GLN A 127 20.40 -16.95 -10.99
CA GLN A 127 20.53 -18.16 -10.16
C GLN A 127 21.07 -17.83 -8.77
N ARG A 128 20.48 -18.46 -7.75
CA ARG A 128 20.93 -18.41 -6.35
C ARG A 128 21.64 -19.70 -5.97
N ASN A 129 22.88 -19.58 -5.48
CA ASN A 129 23.67 -20.66 -4.89
C ASN A 129 24.03 -20.24 -3.45
N GLN A 130 23.16 -20.53 -2.49
CA GLN A 130 23.29 -20.08 -1.11
C GLN A 130 23.01 -21.22 -0.15
N THR A 131 23.74 -21.24 0.97
CA THR A 131 23.51 -22.14 2.10
C THR A 131 22.66 -21.47 3.17
N PHE A 132 22.00 -22.29 3.99
CA PHE A 132 21.14 -21.83 5.09
C PHE A 132 21.43 -22.61 6.37
N PRO A 133 21.27 -22.00 7.56
CA PRO A 133 21.28 -22.75 8.80
C PRO A 133 20.00 -23.59 8.93
N TYR A 134 20.07 -24.72 9.62
CA TYR A 134 18.85 -25.40 10.06
C TYR A 134 18.16 -24.59 11.17
N TYR A 135 17.05 -23.91 10.83
CA TYR A 135 16.40 -22.95 11.73
C TYR A 135 15.81 -23.55 13.01
N LEU A 136 15.49 -24.86 13.02
CA LEU A 136 14.91 -25.53 14.18
C LEU A 136 15.96 -26.22 15.07
N ASP A 137 17.24 -26.07 14.74
CA ASP A 137 18.32 -26.50 15.62
C ASP A 137 18.29 -25.73 16.95
N GLU A 138 18.48 -26.43 18.07
CA GLU A 138 18.39 -25.82 19.41
C GLU A 138 19.47 -24.76 19.64
N ASP A 139 20.69 -24.99 19.14
CA ASP A 139 21.78 -24.03 19.25
C ASP A 139 21.50 -22.81 18.37
N TYR A 140 20.98 -23.02 17.14
CA TYR A 140 20.54 -21.90 16.29
C TYR A 140 19.49 -21.04 16.98
N ILE A 141 18.42 -21.65 17.51
CA ILE A 141 17.35 -20.94 18.22
C ILE A 141 17.92 -20.15 19.40
N ARG A 142 18.80 -20.77 20.20
CA ARG A 142 19.45 -20.11 21.34
C ARG A 142 20.24 -18.88 20.90
N TYR A 143 21.07 -19.00 19.87
CA TYR A 143 21.87 -17.89 19.37
C TYR A 143 21.02 -16.79 18.73
N TYR A 144 19.98 -17.17 17.98
CA TYR A 144 19.07 -16.23 17.35
C TYR A 144 18.31 -15.42 18.41
N HIS A 145 17.75 -16.07 19.41
CA HIS A 145 17.06 -15.40 20.52
C HIS A 145 17.99 -14.51 21.34
N ARG A 146 19.24 -14.92 21.56
CA ARG A 146 20.27 -14.07 22.20
C ARG A 146 20.49 -12.79 21.39
N MET A 147 20.67 -12.93 20.07
CA MET A 147 20.88 -11.78 19.18
C MET A 147 19.69 -10.81 19.20
N LEU A 148 18.45 -11.32 19.08
CA LEU A 148 17.25 -10.49 19.15
C LEU A 148 17.11 -9.75 20.49
N THR A 149 17.44 -10.44 21.59
CA THR A 149 17.42 -9.86 22.93
C THR A 149 18.43 -8.73 23.07
N ALA A 150 19.67 -8.96 22.66
CA ALA A 150 20.74 -7.96 22.72
C ALA A 150 20.43 -6.75 21.81
N PHE A 151 19.89 -7.01 20.62
CA PHE A 151 19.45 -5.97 19.68
C PHE A 151 18.35 -5.09 20.28
N GLY A 152 17.29 -5.69 20.84
CA GLY A 152 16.21 -4.93 21.47
C GLY A 152 16.68 -4.10 22.66
N GLN A 153 17.59 -4.63 23.49
CA GLN A 153 18.23 -3.89 24.58
C GLN A 153 19.01 -2.67 24.07
N TYR A 154 19.81 -2.85 23.02
CA TYR A 154 20.55 -1.76 22.40
C TYR A 154 19.59 -0.66 21.87
N VAL A 155 18.53 -1.04 21.14
CA VAL A 155 17.54 -0.08 20.63
C VAL A 155 16.86 0.71 21.75
N LYS A 156 16.56 0.08 22.89
CA LYS A 156 15.98 0.76 24.06
C LYS A 156 16.93 1.81 24.66
N GLN A 157 18.23 1.54 24.65
CA GLN A 157 19.26 2.41 25.23
C GLN A 157 19.70 3.54 24.30
N LEU A 158 19.27 3.55 23.03
CA LEU A 158 19.56 4.64 22.12
C LEU A 158 19.06 5.99 22.65
N PRO A 159 19.81 7.09 22.42
CA PRO A 159 19.31 8.44 22.63
C PRO A 159 17.97 8.65 21.91
N LYS A 160 17.03 9.38 22.53
CA LYS A 160 15.65 9.51 22.05
C LYS A 160 15.56 10.08 20.63
N GLU A 161 16.47 10.98 20.28
CA GLU A 161 16.58 11.60 18.96
C GLU A 161 17.12 10.66 17.87
N LEU A 162 17.85 9.59 18.23
CA LEU A 162 18.24 8.54 17.29
C LEU A 162 17.17 7.46 17.24
N GLN A 163 16.59 7.11 18.39
CA GLN A 163 15.46 6.18 18.49
C GLN A 163 14.26 6.69 17.67
N SER A 164 13.98 8.00 17.62
CA SER A 164 12.90 8.56 16.80
C SER A 164 13.12 8.44 15.29
N ARG A 165 14.36 8.23 14.82
CA ARG A 165 14.65 7.96 13.41
C ARG A 165 14.25 6.55 12.99
N ILE A 166 14.15 5.61 13.93
CA ILE A 166 13.63 4.25 13.69
C ILE A 166 12.11 4.31 13.77
N LEU A 167 11.41 3.94 12.70
CA LEU A 167 9.95 3.85 12.70
C LEU A 167 9.46 2.55 13.33
N TYR A 168 10.02 1.43 12.88
CA TYR A 168 9.68 0.09 13.35
C TYR A 168 10.84 -0.87 13.09
N ILE A 169 10.74 -2.06 13.67
CA ILE A 169 11.61 -3.20 13.37
C ILE A 169 10.84 -4.15 12.48
N GLN A 170 11.35 -4.50 11.31
CA GLN A 170 10.77 -5.61 10.55
C GLN A 170 11.44 -6.91 10.98
N SER A 171 10.62 -7.84 11.44
CA SER A 171 11.03 -9.21 11.72
C SER A 171 11.38 -9.91 10.40
N ALA A 172 12.58 -10.45 10.34
CA ALA A 172 13.17 -11.09 9.17
C ALA A 172 13.72 -12.45 9.61
N GLU A 173 12.81 -13.40 9.84
CA GLU A 173 13.08 -14.66 10.54
C GLU A 173 13.76 -15.70 9.65
N GLY A 174 13.59 -15.57 8.33
CA GLY A 174 14.15 -16.47 7.32
C GLY A 174 15.02 -15.74 6.30
N SER A 175 14.78 -16.04 5.01
CA SER A 175 15.59 -15.52 3.93
C SER A 175 15.25 -14.07 3.57
N THR A 176 16.25 -13.18 3.62
CA THR A 176 16.19 -11.81 3.06
C THR A 176 14.98 -10.96 3.50
N GLY A 177 14.36 -11.26 4.64
CA GLY A 177 13.19 -10.55 5.15
C GLY A 177 11.86 -10.91 4.47
N ASP A 178 11.82 -11.99 3.69
CA ASP A 178 10.57 -12.62 3.23
C ASP A 178 10.00 -13.53 4.32
N GLY A 179 8.73 -13.90 4.19
CA GLY A 179 8.06 -14.72 5.20
C GLY A 179 8.41 -16.21 5.14
N GLU A 180 9.14 -16.67 4.12
CA GLU A 180 9.61 -18.05 3.96
C GLU A 180 10.96 -18.30 4.65
N GLY A 181 11.14 -19.49 5.23
CA GLY A 181 12.40 -19.89 5.85
C GLY A 181 13.54 -19.99 4.84
N TYR A 182 13.41 -20.91 3.88
CA TYR A 182 14.44 -21.19 2.88
C TYR A 182 14.11 -20.62 1.50
N LYS A 183 15.15 -20.44 0.67
CA LYS A 183 14.98 -20.29 -0.78
C LYS A 183 15.38 -21.59 -1.47
N GLY A 184 14.37 -22.35 -1.90
CA GLY A 184 14.53 -23.72 -2.39
C GLY A 184 14.26 -24.75 -1.31
N LYS A 185 14.51 -26.03 -1.61
CA LYS A 185 14.38 -27.14 -0.67
C LYS A 185 15.76 -27.62 -0.23
N PRO A 186 15.97 -28.00 1.05
CA PRO A 186 17.19 -28.66 1.47
C PRO A 186 17.46 -29.91 0.62
N LEU A 187 18.72 -30.15 0.25
CA LEU A 187 19.09 -31.37 -0.48
C LEU A 187 18.88 -32.63 0.35
N ASP A 188 19.07 -32.52 1.66
CA ASP A 188 18.72 -33.56 2.62
C ASP A 188 17.30 -33.32 3.17
N PRO A 189 16.33 -34.20 2.84
CA PRO A 189 14.93 -34.01 3.20
C PRO A 189 14.63 -33.98 4.70
N GLN A 190 15.55 -34.45 5.57
CA GLN A 190 15.34 -34.44 7.02
C GLN A 190 15.26 -33.01 7.59
N PHE A 191 15.84 -32.03 6.88
CA PHE A 191 15.83 -30.62 7.28
C PHE A 191 14.66 -29.81 6.68
N ASN A 192 13.70 -30.48 6.05
CA ASN A 192 12.47 -29.82 5.63
C ASN A 192 11.69 -29.32 6.85
N ILE A 193 11.21 -28.08 6.77
CA ILE A 193 10.41 -27.43 7.81
C ILE A 193 8.98 -27.33 7.29
N THR A 194 8.01 -27.81 8.07
CA THR A 194 6.59 -27.66 7.73
C THR A 194 6.10 -26.23 7.97
N ASN A 195 4.99 -25.84 7.34
CA ASN A 195 4.39 -24.52 7.57
C ASN A 195 4.01 -24.29 9.05
N GLU A 196 3.64 -25.35 9.77
CA GLU A 196 3.32 -25.31 11.20
C GLU A 196 4.56 -25.06 12.05
N GLN A 197 5.62 -25.86 11.86
CA GLN A 197 6.90 -25.67 12.55
C GLN A 197 7.49 -24.28 12.29
N TRP A 198 7.37 -23.80 11.04
CA TRP A 198 7.80 -22.46 10.67
C TRP A 198 6.95 -21.36 11.32
N GLY A 199 5.64 -21.56 11.40
CA GLY A 199 4.72 -20.67 12.13
C GLY A 199 5.08 -20.54 13.61
N ASP A 200 5.37 -21.66 14.26
CA ASP A 200 5.75 -21.71 15.69
C ASP A 200 7.11 -21.04 15.94
N PHE A 201 8.10 -21.33 15.09
CA PHE A 201 9.40 -20.69 15.16
C PHE A 201 9.28 -19.16 15.06
N ARG A 202 8.51 -18.66 14.08
CA ARG A 202 8.31 -17.21 13.90
C ARG A 202 7.58 -16.56 15.08
N ILE A 203 6.53 -17.19 15.61
CA ILE A 203 5.82 -16.68 16.80
C ILE A 203 6.75 -16.55 18.00
N LYS A 204 7.63 -17.54 18.23
CA LYS A 204 8.64 -17.48 19.31
C LYS A 204 9.62 -16.33 19.10
N ALA A 205 10.08 -16.11 17.86
CA ALA A 205 10.94 -14.97 17.54
C ALA A 205 10.24 -13.62 17.80
N TRP A 206 8.95 -13.51 17.47
CA TRP A 206 8.15 -12.32 17.74
C TRP A 206 7.99 -12.06 19.23
N ASP A 207 7.77 -13.10 20.04
CA ASP A 207 7.69 -12.97 21.50
C ASP A 207 9.01 -12.49 22.11
N VAL A 208 10.15 -13.03 21.64
CA VAL A 208 11.48 -12.57 22.07
C VAL A 208 11.69 -11.10 21.71
N LEU A 209 11.39 -10.70 20.47
CA LEU A 209 11.50 -9.30 20.04
C LEU A 209 10.57 -8.37 20.83
N LYS A 210 9.32 -8.78 21.06
CA LYS A 210 8.36 -8.06 21.91
C LYS A 210 8.97 -7.79 23.27
N ASN A 211 9.39 -8.84 23.97
CA ASN A 211 9.97 -8.77 25.30
C ASN A 211 11.25 -7.91 25.33
N ALA A 212 12.09 -8.02 24.30
CA ALA A 212 13.33 -7.25 24.19
C ALA A 212 13.06 -5.74 23.97
N LEU A 213 12.02 -5.38 23.21
CA LEU A 213 11.65 -4.00 22.91
C LEU A 213 10.69 -3.38 23.93
N THR A 214 10.07 -4.16 24.81
CA THR A 214 9.27 -3.65 25.91
C THR A 214 10.13 -2.93 26.95
N ASP A 215 9.70 -1.72 27.31
CA ASP A 215 10.26 -0.95 28.41
C ASP A 215 9.27 -0.96 29.60
N LYS A 216 9.67 -1.66 30.67
CA LYS A 216 8.86 -1.79 31.89
C LYS A 216 8.72 -0.46 32.63
N ASN A 217 9.65 0.48 32.42
CA ASN A 217 9.64 1.79 33.07
C ASN A 217 8.63 2.75 32.44
N THR A 218 8.15 2.46 31.22
CA THR A 218 7.15 3.28 30.50
C THR A 218 5.75 2.66 30.54
N GLY A 219 5.44 1.89 31.58
CA GLY A 219 4.16 1.19 31.70
C GLY A 219 4.05 -0.09 30.86
N GLY A 220 5.16 -0.63 30.35
CA GLY A 220 5.20 -1.93 29.67
C GLY A 220 4.95 -1.90 28.17
N GLY A 221 4.92 -0.73 27.54
CA GLY A 221 4.84 -0.59 26.08
C GLY A 221 6.15 -0.91 25.35
N MET A 222 6.04 -1.32 24.09
CA MET A 222 7.20 -1.49 23.20
C MET A 222 7.75 -0.12 22.77
N VAL A 223 9.07 0.08 22.84
CA VAL A 223 9.71 1.34 22.38
C VAL A 223 9.64 1.52 20.87
N LYS A 224 9.49 0.42 20.13
CA LYS A 224 9.29 0.40 18.68
C LYS A 224 8.33 -0.71 18.28
N PRO A 225 7.35 -0.43 17.39
CA PRO A 225 6.51 -1.46 16.80
C PRO A 225 7.32 -2.49 15.99
N VAL A 226 6.74 -3.67 15.83
CA VAL A 226 7.27 -4.74 14.97
C VAL A 226 6.35 -4.92 13.75
N LEU A 227 6.97 -5.07 12.59
CA LEU A 227 6.32 -5.42 11.34
C LEU A 227 6.67 -6.87 10.95
N VAL A 228 5.69 -7.63 10.47
CA VAL A 228 5.87 -9.01 9.99
C VAL A 228 5.37 -9.17 8.55
N ASN A 229 5.75 -10.25 7.87
CA ASN A 229 5.28 -10.53 6.51
C ASN A 229 3.81 -10.98 6.48
N TYR A 230 3.04 -10.47 5.51
CA TYR A 230 1.62 -10.83 5.30
C TYR A 230 1.44 -12.24 4.73
N ASP A 231 2.25 -12.60 3.73
CA ASP A 231 2.08 -13.78 2.89
C ASP A 231 2.21 -15.13 3.62
N SER A 232 2.91 -15.12 4.75
CA SER A 232 3.24 -16.32 5.50
C SER A 232 2.37 -16.48 6.75
N ASN A 233 1.39 -15.59 6.97
CA ASN A 233 0.53 -15.64 8.16
C ASN A 233 -0.80 -16.34 7.86
N ASN A 234 -1.22 -17.20 8.78
CA ASN A 234 -2.58 -17.76 8.82
C ASN A 234 -3.29 -17.33 10.11
N GLY A 235 -4.47 -17.92 10.39
CA GLY A 235 -5.28 -17.57 11.56
C GLY A 235 -4.53 -17.63 12.89
N ILE A 236 -3.61 -18.57 13.07
CA ILE A 236 -2.81 -18.69 14.30
C ILE A 236 -1.90 -17.47 14.46
N GLN A 237 -1.12 -17.13 13.43
CA GLN A 237 -0.22 -15.97 13.48
C GLN A 237 -1.00 -14.66 13.62
N TYR A 238 -2.10 -14.48 12.89
CA TYR A 238 -2.92 -13.28 12.98
C TYR A 238 -3.53 -13.11 14.37
N ASN A 239 -4.07 -14.17 14.97
CA ASN A 239 -4.59 -14.13 16.34
C ASN A 239 -3.49 -13.77 17.34
N TRP A 240 -2.31 -14.37 17.21
CA TRP A 240 -1.18 -14.04 18.08
C TRP A 240 -0.82 -12.55 18.00
N LEU A 241 -0.73 -11.97 16.80
CA LEU A 241 -0.47 -10.53 16.62
C LEU A 241 -1.56 -9.68 17.29
N LEU A 242 -2.83 -10.04 17.07
CA LEU A 242 -3.99 -9.35 17.65
C LEU A 242 -4.07 -9.45 19.17
N ASP A 243 -3.46 -10.46 19.78
CA ASP A 243 -3.43 -10.64 21.23
C ASP A 243 -2.19 -9.97 21.85
N ASN A 244 -1.10 -9.83 21.10
CA ASN A 244 0.21 -9.50 21.67
C ASN A 244 0.77 -8.12 21.31
N PHE A 245 0.33 -7.48 20.22
CA PHE A 245 0.84 -6.18 19.79
C PHE A 245 -0.25 -5.10 19.85
N ASP A 246 0.10 -3.91 20.34
CA ASP A 246 -0.79 -2.74 20.32
C ASP A 246 -0.75 -1.99 18.98
N VAL A 247 0.38 -2.13 18.27
CA VAL A 247 0.63 -1.53 16.96
C VAL A 247 1.14 -2.63 16.04
N ILE A 248 0.34 -2.99 15.03
CA ILE A 248 0.58 -4.14 14.16
C ILE A 248 1.00 -3.65 12.79
N GLY A 249 2.20 -4.07 12.35
CA GLY A 249 2.72 -3.80 11.03
C GLY A 249 2.66 -5.03 10.12
N LEU A 250 2.22 -4.87 8.87
CA LEU A 250 2.31 -5.92 7.85
C LEU A 250 3.04 -5.47 6.58
N LYS A 251 3.97 -6.30 6.08
CA LYS A 251 4.56 -6.16 4.73
C LYS A 251 3.74 -6.95 3.72
N ASN A 252 3.29 -6.29 2.64
CA ASN A 252 2.60 -6.92 1.53
C ASN A 252 3.16 -6.40 0.19
N GLY A 253 4.10 -7.15 -0.40
CA GLY A 253 4.76 -6.76 -1.65
C GLY A 253 3.82 -6.73 -2.87
N MET A 254 2.78 -7.57 -2.89
CA MET A 254 1.85 -7.62 -4.03
C MET A 254 1.08 -6.32 -4.26
N PHE A 255 0.98 -5.45 -3.24
CA PHE A 255 0.39 -4.12 -3.38
C PHE A 255 1.36 -3.06 -3.94
N SER A 256 2.63 -3.39 -4.14
CA SER A 256 3.66 -2.46 -4.61
C SER A 256 4.39 -2.89 -5.89
N HIS A 257 4.22 -4.13 -6.36
CA HIS A 257 4.93 -4.65 -7.54
C HIS A 257 4.42 -4.15 -8.90
N GLY A 258 3.29 -3.45 -8.93
CA GLY A 258 2.64 -3.05 -10.17
C GLY A 258 1.16 -2.77 -9.97
N TYR A 259 0.41 -2.76 -11.06
CA TYR A 259 -1.05 -2.80 -11.08
C TYR A 259 -1.54 -4.02 -11.87
N HIS A 260 -2.84 -4.33 -11.75
CA HIS A 260 -3.47 -5.52 -12.34
C HIS A 260 -2.81 -6.86 -11.93
N ILE A 261 -2.31 -6.91 -10.70
CA ILE A 261 -1.72 -8.12 -10.13
C ILE A 261 -2.83 -9.12 -9.79
N SER A 262 -2.65 -10.39 -10.17
CA SER A 262 -3.63 -11.44 -9.90
C SER A 262 -4.01 -11.55 -8.41
N GLU A 263 -5.28 -11.88 -8.17
CA GLU A 263 -5.90 -12.12 -6.86
C GLU A 263 -5.84 -10.92 -5.91
N THR A 264 -5.74 -9.71 -6.47
CA THR A 264 -5.82 -8.46 -5.71
C THR A 264 -7.09 -8.38 -4.88
N ASN A 265 -8.25 -8.73 -5.42
CA ASN A 265 -9.54 -8.61 -4.69
C ASN A 265 -9.56 -9.49 -3.44
N TYR A 266 -9.16 -10.76 -3.58
CA TYR A 266 -9.05 -11.68 -2.45
C TYR A 266 -8.07 -11.16 -1.39
N ARG A 267 -6.90 -10.68 -1.85
CA ARG A 267 -5.86 -10.13 -0.97
C ARG A 267 -6.34 -8.88 -0.23
N LEU A 268 -7.03 -7.98 -0.92
CA LEU A 268 -7.56 -6.75 -0.35
C LEU A 268 -8.69 -7.03 0.64
N GLN A 269 -9.58 -7.98 0.37
CA GLN A 269 -10.63 -8.39 1.30
C GLN A 269 -10.03 -8.94 2.61
N ASN A 270 -9.04 -9.84 2.53
CA ASN A 270 -8.35 -10.36 3.71
C ASN A 270 -7.62 -9.26 4.48
N TRP A 271 -6.98 -8.34 3.75
CA TRP A 271 -6.29 -7.20 4.33
C TRP A 271 -7.24 -6.26 5.10
N GLN A 272 -8.38 -5.91 4.51
CA GLN A 272 -9.37 -5.05 5.17
C GLN A 272 -10.01 -5.74 6.36
N LYS A 273 -10.39 -7.02 6.23
CA LYS A 273 -10.91 -7.81 7.35
C LYS A 273 -9.95 -7.81 8.54
N PHE A 274 -8.65 -8.02 8.29
CA PHE A 274 -7.67 -7.96 9.36
C PHE A 274 -7.56 -6.55 9.96
N LYS A 275 -7.46 -5.51 9.11
CA LYS A 275 -7.39 -4.11 9.56
C LYS A 275 -8.60 -3.70 10.41
N GLU A 276 -9.81 -4.09 10.03
CA GLU A 276 -11.04 -3.87 10.79
C GLU A 276 -10.99 -4.54 12.17
N GLU A 277 -10.49 -5.78 12.26
CA GLU A 277 -10.33 -6.47 13.54
C GLU A 277 -9.29 -5.79 14.45
N VAL A 278 -8.20 -5.26 13.88
CA VAL A 278 -7.22 -4.44 14.63
C VAL A 278 -7.91 -3.19 15.20
N GLN A 279 -8.68 -2.48 14.37
CA GLN A 279 -9.40 -1.26 14.78
C GLN A 279 -10.48 -1.54 15.84
N LYS A 280 -11.26 -2.62 15.70
CA LYS A 280 -12.28 -3.04 16.70
C LYS A 280 -11.68 -3.29 18.07
N ARG A 281 -10.42 -3.73 18.15
CA ARG A 281 -9.68 -3.94 19.39
C ARG A 281 -9.01 -2.67 19.93
N GLY A 282 -9.23 -1.52 19.30
CA GLY A 282 -8.60 -0.24 19.68
C GLY A 282 -7.09 -0.18 19.40
N LYS A 283 -6.59 -1.04 18.52
CA LYS A 283 -5.17 -1.16 18.18
C LYS A 283 -4.84 -0.35 16.93
N GLN A 284 -3.56 -0.03 16.73
CA GLN A 284 -3.09 0.69 15.55
C GLN A 284 -2.56 -0.27 14.49
N PHE A 285 -2.74 0.09 13.22
CA PHE A 285 -2.28 -0.67 12.07
C PHE A 285 -1.39 0.21 11.18
N PHE A 286 -0.31 -0.36 10.65
CA PHE A 286 0.47 0.27 9.59
C PHE A 286 1.00 -0.79 8.61
N SER A 287 1.51 -0.33 7.47
CA SER A 287 1.81 -1.23 6.37
C SER A 287 2.94 -0.79 5.47
N ARG A 288 3.52 -1.76 4.80
CA ARG A 288 4.65 -1.58 3.90
C ARG A 288 4.49 -2.44 2.64
N GLY A 289 4.84 -1.90 1.49
CA GLY A 289 5.12 -2.66 0.27
C GLY A 289 6.57 -2.48 -0.17
N GLU A 290 7.17 -3.51 -0.74
CA GLU A 290 8.47 -3.45 -1.40
C GLU A 290 8.27 -3.75 -2.89
N GLN A 291 8.73 -2.85 -3.75
CA GLN A 291 8.80 -3.07 -5.19
C GLN A 291 10.19 -3.57 -5.56
N ASP A 292 10.27 -4.52 -6.48
CA ASP A 292 11.53 -4.99 -7.06
C ASP A 292 11.92 -4.06 -8.23
N GLY A 293 12.76 -4.54 -9.14
CA GLY A 293 13.13 -3.84 -10.37
C GLY A 293 12.16 -4.00 -11.54
N GLU A 294 10.89 -4.38 -11.33
CA GLU A 294 9.98 -4.72 -12.45
C GLU A 294 9.85 -3.59 -13.47
N TRP A 295 9.82 -2.36 -12.98
CA TRP A 295 9.68 -1.14 -13.80
C TRP A 295 10.73 -1.05 -14.93
N ALA A 296 11.91 -1.65 -14.72
CA ALA A 296 13.04 -1.62 -15.64
C ALA A 296 13.22 -2.91 -16.46
N VAL A 297 12.43 -3.97 -16.20
CA VAL A 297 12.73 -5.33 -16.72
C VAL A 297 11.63 -5.89 -17.62
N TYR A 298 10.36 -5.64 -17.31
CA TYR A 298 9.25 -6.31 -18.00
C TYR A 298 8.60 -5.43 -19.06
N GLY A 299 8.20 -6.02 -20.19
CA GLY A 299 7.71 -5.26 -21.35
C GLY A 299 6.47 -4.39 -21.09
N TRP A 300 5.60 -4.75 -20.15
CA TRP A 300 4.49 -3.87 -19.76
C TRP A 300 4.95 -2.56 -19.14
N SER A 301 6.08 -2.57 -18.42
CA SER A 301 6.59 -1.41 -17.70
C SER A 301 7.70 -0.69 -18.44
N THR A 302 8.52 -1.39 -19.22
CA THR A 302 9.62 -0.75 -19.97
C THR A 302 9.14 0.02 -21.20
N LYS A 303 7.93 -0.25 -21.71
CA LYS A 303 7.29 0.55 -22.78
C LYS A 303 7.06 2.01 -22.36
N ASN A 304 6.63 2.23 -21.13
CA ASN A 304 6.54 3.54 -20.51
C ASN A 304 6.77 3.44 -18.99
N PRO A 305 8.04 3.53 -18.54
CA PRO A 305 8.37 3.37 -17.12
C PRO A 305 7.67 4.39 -16.24
N ALA A 306 7.49 5.63 -16.71
CA ALA A 306 6.87 6.69 -15.91
C ALA A 306 5.38 6.41 -15.67
N GLN A 307 4.66 5.95 -16.70
CA GLN A 307 3.28 5.53 -16.58
C GLN A 307 3.15 4.29 -15.69
N ALA A 308 3.97 3.26 -15.91
CA ALA A 308 3.94 2.04 -15.11
C ALA A 308 4.14 2.31 -13.62
N PHE A 309 5.10 3.16 -13.28
CA PHE A 309 5.40 3.54 -11.90
C PHE A 309 4.31 4.43 -11.29
N TYR A 310 3.73 5.34 -12.07
CA TYR A 310 2.60 6.17 -11.63
C TYR A 310 1.35 5.36 -11.32
N TRP A 311 0.97 4.39 -12.17
CA TRP A 311 -0.18 3.52 -11.89
C TRP A 311 0.09 2.54 -10.75
N SER A 312 1.35 2.11 -10.57
CA SER A 312 1.75 1.34 -9.38
C SER A 312 1.58 2.17 -8.10
N SER A 313 1.89 3.47 -8.13
CA SER A 313 1.66 4.40 -7.01
C SER A 313 0.18 4.58 -6.68
N LEU A 314 -0.66 4.77 -7.71
CA LEU A 314 -2.13 4.83 -7.54
C LEU A 314 -2.67 3.55 -6.91
N PHE A 315 -2.22 2.40 -7.40
CA PHE A 315 -2.62 1.10 -6.89
C PHE A 315 -2.18 0.88 -5.44
N ALA A 316 -0.89 1.11 -5.13
CA ALA A 316 -0.33 1.01 -3.79
C ALA A 316 -1.09 1.92 -2.79
N THR A 317 -1.44 3.12 -3.23
CA THR A 317 -2.25 4.06 -2.46
C THR A 317 -3.67 3.53 -2.26
N HIS A 318 -4.32 3.01 -3.30
CA HIS A 318 -5.66 2.43 -3.18
C HIS A 318 -5.70 1.23 -2.24
N CYS A 319 -4.69 0.36 -2.28
CA CYS A 319 -4.56 -0.79 -1.38
C CYS A 319 -4.28 -0.40 0.08
N GLY A 320 -3.94 0.87 0.36
CA GLY A 320 -3.77 1.35 1.72
C GLY A 320 -2.36 1.18 2.28
N LEU A 321 -1.31 1.23 1.46
CA LEU A 321 0.07 1.20 1.97
C LEU A 321 0.44 2.52 2.67
N ASP A 322 1.20 2.43 3.77
CA ASP A 322 1.81 3.58 4.46
C ASP A 322 3.24 3.86 4.01
N MET A 323 3.95 2.80 3.63
CA MET A 323 5.31 2.88 3.12
C MET A 323 5.43 2.12 1.82
N TRP A 324 6.00 2.77 0.80
CA TRP A 324 6.36 2.14 -0.46
C TRP A 324 7.88 2.20 -0.61
N ASN A 325 8.54 1.04 -0.56
CA ASN A 325 9.95 0.93 -0.87
C ASN A 325 10.12 0.72 -2.37
N VAL A 326 10.95 1.57 -2.96
CA VAL A 326 11.22 1.57 -4.40
C VAL A 326 12.72 1.49 -4.66
N PRO A 327 13.19 0.86 -5.75
CA PRO A 327 14.61 0.85 -6.11
C PRO A 327 15.23 2.25 -6.04
N ALA A 328 16.46 2.35 -5.52
CA ALA A 328 17.12 3.64 -5.32
C ALA A 328 17.15 4.43 -6.64
N GLU A 329 17.48 3.74 -7.73
CA GLU A 329 17.49 4.26 -9.10
C GLU A 329 16.13 4.82 -9.54
N ALA A 330 15.02 4.25 -9.07
CA ALA A 330 13.66 4.74 -9.35
C ALA A 330 13.25 5.93 -8.46
N SER A 331 14.08 6.31 -7.50
CA SER A 331 13.85 7.48 -6.65
C SER A 331 14.93 8.55 -6.81
N GLU A 332 15.88 8.35 -7.72
CA GLU A 332 16.90 9.32 -8.09
C GLU A 332 16.32 10.44 -8.95
N GLY A 333 16.70 11.68 -8.65
CA GLY A 333 16.29 12.85 -9.40
C GLY A 333 14.76 13.06 -9.39
N LYS A 334 14.19 13.24 -10.59
CA LYS A 334 12.78 13.63 -10.79
C LYS A 334 12.05 12.84 -11.88
N GLN A 335 12.67 11.80 -12.45
CA GLN A 335 12.07 11.03 -13.55
C GLN A 335 10.68 10.50 -13.22
N PHE A 336 10.49 10.02 -11.98
CA PHE A 336 9.24 9.44 -11.49
C PHE A 336 8.50 10.35 -10.50
N GLU A 337 8.77 11.65 -10.54
CA GLU A 337 8.20 12.65 -9.63
C GLU A 337 6.67 12.57 -9.49
N PRO A 338 5.86 12.40 -10.55
CA PRO A 338 4.41 12.27 -10.41
C PRO A 338 3.98 11.12 -9.49
N ALA A 339 4.62 9.95 -9.62
CA ALA A 339 4.31 8.76 -8.84
C ALA A 339 4.76 8.91 -7.37
N LEU A 340 5.96 9.43 -7.16
CA LEU A 340 6.55 9.61 -5.82
C LEU A 340 5.77 10.66 -5.02
N LYS A 341 5.42 11.78 -5.66
CA LYS A 341 4.59 12.82 -5.04
C LYS A 341 3.17 12.33 -4.75
N PHE A 342 2.57 11.57 -5.67
CA PHE A 342 1.24 11.02 -5.45
C PHE A 342 1.23 10.12 -4.21
N PHE A 343 2.12 9.11 -4.13
CA PHE A 343 2.15 8.21 -2.96
C PHE A 343 2.40 8.98 -1.65
N ASN A 344 3.43 9.85 -1.62
CA ASN A 344 3.76 10.66 -0.45
C ASN A 344 2.59 11.52 0.04
N LYS A 345 1.75 12.01 -0.88
CA LYS A 345 0.61 12.84 -0.55
C LYS A 345 -0.44 12.07 0.26
N TYR A 346 -0.69 10.80 -0.06
CA TYR A 346 -1.79 10.02 0.55
C TYR A 346 -1.32 9.01 1.62
N ALA A 347 -0.04 8.66 1.66
CA ALA A 347 0.53 7.72 2.62
C ALA A 347 0.18 8.11 4.08
N GLY A 348 -0.21 7.13 4.90
CA GLY A 348 -0.59 7.37 6.30
C GLY A 348 -2.01 7.89 6.53
N GLN A 349 -2.74 8.30 5.49
CA GLN A 349 -4.07 8.91 5.63
C GLN A 349 -5.18 7.85 5.54
N HIS A 350 -5.46 7.14 6.64
CA HIS A 350 -6.46 6.05 6.67
C HIS A 350 -7.80 6.42 7.26
N ASP A 351 -7.87 7.53 7.98
CA ASP A 351 -9.07 8.01 8.62
C ASP A 351 -9.60 9.23 7.84
N PRO A 352 -10.81 9.16 7.25
CA PRO A 352 -11.37 10.26 6.48
C PRO A 352 -11.47 11.56 7.29
N ALA A 353 -11.78 11.48 8.58
CA ALA A 353 -11.96 12.66 9.45
C ALA A 353 -10.67 13.50 9.53
N THR A 354 -9.52 12.83 9.55
CA THR A 354 -8.20 13.47 9.71
C THR A 354 -7.41 13.59 8.41
N ALA A 355 -7.77 12.82 7.37
CA ALA A 355 -7.16 12.89 6.05
C ALA A 355 -7.21 14.31 5.46
N GLN A 356 -6.13 14.74 4.81
CA GLN A 356 -6.03 16.03 4.11
C GLN A 356 -6.47 15.95 2.65
N SER A 357 -6.46 14.75 2.06
CA SER A 357 -6.72 14.55 0.64
C SER A 357 -7.58 13.33 0.37
N ALA A 358 -8.39 13.42 -0.68
CA ALA A 358 -9.17 12.32 -1.25
C ALA A 358 -8.96 12.26 -2.77
N PHE A 359 -9.15 11.09 -3.39
CA PHE A 359 -9.03 10.96 -4.85
C PHE A 359 -9.87 9.82 -5.42
N CYS A 360 -10.15 9.95 -6.71
CA CYS A 360 -10.70 8.90 -7.55
C CYS A 360 -9.97 8.95 -8.91
N ALA A 361 -9.13 7.96 -9.18
CA ALA A 361 -8.44 7.75 -10.44
C ALA A 361 -9.23 6.75 -11.29
N PHE A 362 -9.63 7.18 -12.48
CA PHE A 362 -10.57 6.45 -13.30
C PHE A 362 -9.93 5.23 -13.95
N GLN A 363 -10.53 4.06 -13.71
CA GLN A 363 -10.17 2.83 -14.38
C GLN A 363 -11.35 1.87 -14.45
N LYS A 364 -11.30 0.94 -15.39
CA LYS A 364 -12.20 -0.21 -15.46
C LYS A 364 -11.32 -1.46 -15.54
N GLY A 365 -11.35 -2.26 -14.49
CA GLY A 365 -10.61 -3.52 -14.47
C GLY A 365 -11.44 -4.59 -15.14
N LEU A 366 -10.86 -5.31 -16.10
CA LEU A 366 -11.53 -6.44 -16.75
C LEU A 366 -11.17 -7.72 -15.98
N ASP A 367 -11.91 -7.97 -14.90
CA ASP A 367 -11.70 -9.16 -14.05
C ASP A 367 -12.34 -10.41 -14.68
N ALA A 368 -11.52 -11.29 -15.26
CA ALA A 368 -11.98 -12.54 -15.84
C ALA A 368 -12.63 -13.49 -14.82
N SER A 369 -12.43 -13.31 -13.51
CA SER A 369 -13.12 -14.11 -12.50
C SER A 369 -14.57 -13.67 -12.26
N ASP A 370 -14.95 -12.47 -12.70
CA ASP A 370 -16.30 -11.91 -12.52
C ASP A 370 -17.29 -12.50 -13.54
N THR A 371 -18.17 -13.38 -13.07
CA THR A 371 -19.20 -14.01 -13.91
C THR A 371 -20.46 -13.17 -14.07
N ILE A 372 -20.61 -12.08 -13.31
CA ILE A 372 -21.73 -11.14 -13.44
C ILE A 372 -21.40 -10.14 -14.55
N ALA A 373 -20.23 -9.50 -14.49
CA ALA A 373 -19.77 -8.60 -15.54
C ALA A 373 -19.44 -9.34 -16.84
N PHE A 374 -18.90 -10.57 -16.74
CA PHE A 374 -18.54 -11.40 -17.88
C PHE A 374 -19.19 -12.79 -17.83
N PRO A 375 -20.48 -12.94 -18.20
CA PRO A 375 -21.21 -14.20 -18.12
C PRO A 375 -20.57 -15.38 -18.85
N VAL A 376 -20.57 -16.55 -18.20
CA VAL A 376 -19.96 -17.80 -18.72
C VAL A 376 -20.48 -18.18 -20.10
N ALA A 377 -21.77 -17.98 -20.37
CA ALA A 377 -22.38 -18.30 -21.67
C ALA A 377 -21.75 -17.53 -22.85
N LYS A 378 -21.22 -16.32 -22.61
CA LYS A 378 -20.63 -15.46 -23.65
C LYS A 378 -19.11 -15.63 -23.73
N TYR A 379 -18.42 -15.64 -22.57
CA TYR A 379 -16.96 -15.61 -22.53
C TYR A 379 -16.32 -16.97 -22.23
N GLY A 380 -17.10 -18.02 -21.98
CA GLY A 380 -16.61 -19.34 -21.57
C GLY A 380 -16.42 -19.45 -20.05
N GLU A 381 -16.06 -20.65 -19.61
CA GLU A 381 -15.90 -21.00 -18.19
C GLU A 381 -14.96 -20.04 -17.46
N ALA A 382 -15.38 -19.54 -16.30
CA ALA A 382 -14.56 -18.72 -15.43
C ALA A 382 -13.55 -19.60 -14.68
N ALA A 383 -12.44 -19.90 -15.34
CA ALA A 383 -11.30 -20.60 -14.77
C ALA A 383 -10.00 -19.82 -15.05
N LYS A 384 -9.12 -19.74 -14.04
CA LYS A 384 -7.89 -18.92 -14.11
C LYS A 384 -7.03 -19.29 -15.32
N ASN A 385 -6.94 -20.57 -15.64
CA ASN A 385 -6.18 -21.14 -16.76
C ASN A 385 -6.91 -21.07 -18.13
N ASN A 386 -8.15 -20.58 -18.19
CA ASN A 386 -8.90 -20.48 -19.44
C ASN A 386 -8.52 -19.22 -20.23
N ILE A 387 -7.38 -19.26 -20.94
CA ILE A 387 -6.88 -18.15 -21.77
C ILE A 387 -7.94 -17.63 -22.76
N SER A 388 -8.76 -18.51 -23.35
CA SER A 388 -9.80 -18.12 -24.31
C SER A 388 -10.79 -17.11 -23.72
N ARG A 389 -11.12 -17.23 -22.43
CA ARG A 389 -11.99 -16.29 -21.74
C ARG A 389 -11.40 -14.88 -21.68
N TYR A 390 -10.11 -14.76 -21.36
CA TYR A 390 -9.42 -13.47 -21.31
C TYR A 390 -9.41 -12.80 -22.69
N ILE A 391 -9.11 -13.57 -23.74
CA ILE A 391 -9.10 -13.08 -25.12
C ILE A 391 -10.50 -12.61 -25.55
N LYS A 392 -11.55 -13.37 -25.23
CA LYS A 392 -12.93 -12.98 -25.57
C LYS A 392 -13.37 -11.70 -24.86
N ILE A 393 -13.00 -11.54 -23.59
CA ILE A 393 -13.25 -10.30 -22.85
C ILE A 393 -12.48 -9.16 -23.51
N ALA A 394 -11.20 -9.34 -23.81
CA ALA A 394 -10.38 -8.31 -24.43
C ALA A 394 -10.92 -7.84 -25.79
N GLU A 395 -11.35 -8.78 -26.64
CA GLU A 395 -11.85 -8.47 -27.99
C GLU A 395 -13.13 -7.60 -27.95
N GLU A 396 -13.99 -7.78 -26.95
CA GLU A 396 -15.19 -6.94 -26.78
C GLU A 396 -14.86 -5.47 -26.49
N PHE A 397 -13.77 -5.23 -25.76
CA PHE A 397 -13.37 -3.88 -25.35
C PHE A 397 -12.25 -3.29 -26.22
N LYS A 398 -11.86 -3.99 -27.30
CA LYS A 398 -10.79 -3.56 -28.21
C LYS A 398 -11.03 -2.19 -28.83
N ALA A 399 -12.29 -1.85 -29.13
CA ALA A 399 -12.66 -0.53 -29.64
C ALA A 399 -12.40 0.63 -28.64
N PHE A 400 -12.25 0.30 -27.35
CA PHE A 400 -11.92 1.24 -26.28
C PHE A 400 -10.43 1.24 -25.91
N GLY A 401 -9.60 0.49 -26.65
CA GLY A 401 -8.14 0.49 -26.53
C GLY A 401 -7.55 -0.66 -25.73
N VAL A 402 -8.32 -1.67 -25.35
CA VAL A 402 -7.85 -2.82 -24.55
C VAL A 402 -6.76 -3.62 -25.25
N ILE A 403 -5.74 -3.99 -24.49
CA ILE A 403 -4.63 -4.84 -24.90
C ILE A 403 -4.56 -6.10 -24.01
N GLN A 404 -4.37 -7.25 -24.64
CA GLN A 404 -4.10 -8.53 -23.98
C GLN A 404 -2.92 -9.22 -24.67
N GLY A 405 -1.73 -8.67 -24.48
CA GLY A 405 -0.54 -9.03 -25.26
C GLY A 405 0.31 -10.17 -24.68
N ASP A 406 0.07 -10.59 -23.44
CA ASP A 406 0.75 -11.75 -22.83
C ASP A 406 -0.22 -12.57 -21.96
N PRO A 407 -1.26 -13.19 -22.56
CA PRO A 407 -2.30 -13.90 -21.82
C PRO A 407 -1.75 -15.09 -21.01
N GLU A 408 -0.62 -15.68 -21.39
CA GLU A 408 0.05 -16.74 -20.66
C GLU A 408 0.55 -16.28 -19.28
N LYS A 409 0.97 -15.02 -19.16
CA LYS A 409 1.28 -14.43 -17.84
C LYS A 409 0.02 -13.94 -17.12
N ALA A 410 -1.03 -13.55 -17.82
CA ALA A 410 -2.28 -13.11 -17.20
C ALA A 410 -2.91 -14.18 -16.30
N ILE A 411 -2.80 -15.46 -16.69
CA ILE A 411 -3.32 -16.60 -15.92
C ILE A 411 -2.43 -17.00 -14.72
N GLY A 412 -1.28 -16.37 -14.55
CA GLY A 412 -0.36 -16.66 -13.46
C GLY A 412 -0.82 -16.12 -12.10
N GLU A 413 -0.27 -16.69 -11.02
CA GLU A 413 -0.22 -16.06 -9.69
C GLU A 413 0.47 -14.69 -9.76
N GLY A 414 0.33 -13.84 -8.73
CA GLY A 414 0.88 -12.48 -8.73
C GLY A 414 2.36 -12.38 -9.13
N MET A 415 3.19 -13.33 -8.66
CA MET A 415 4.63 -13.38 -8.98
C MET A 415 4.95 -13.71 -10.43
N LEU A 416 4.07 -14.44 -11.13
CA LEU A 416 4.22 -14.77 -12.55
C LEU A 416 3.56 -13.68 -13.42
N ASN A 417 2.37 -13.22 -13.02
CA ASN A 417 1.60 -12.18 -13.70
C ASN A 417 2.37 -10.86 -13.84
N ARG A 418 3.10 -10.45 -12.80
CA ARG A 418 3.94 -9.23 -12.86
C ARG A 418 5.06 -9.29 -13.90
N LYS A 419 5.42 -10.48 -14.39
CA LYS A 419 6.50 -10.70 -15.38
C LYS A 419 6.05 -10.65 -16.84
N ARG A 420 4.83 -10.17 -17.10
CA ARG A 420 4.25 -10.04 -18.44
C ARG A 420 5.11 -9.19 -19.38
N GLN A 421 5.20 -9.57 -20.65
CA GLN A 421 6.00 -8.85 -21.64
C GLN A 421 5.19 -7.82 -22.45
N ASP A 422 3.89 -7.75 -22.19
CA ASP A 422 3.00 -6.72 -22.71
C ASP A 422 1.92 -6.37 -21.68
N TYR A 423 1.12 -5.34 -21.96
CA TYR A 423 -0.08 -5.04 -21.21
C TYR A 423 -1.07 -6.20 -21.26
N ASN A 424 -1.67 -6.47 -20.10
CA ASN A 424 -2.79 -7.36 -19.93
C ASN A 424 -3.85 -6.58 -19.16
N ASP A 425 -4.79 -6.00 -19.88
CA ASP A 425 -5.89 -5.25 -19.27
C ASP A 425 -6.96 -6.18 -18.70
N VAL A 426 -7.00 -7.44 -19.17
CA VAL A 426 -7.78 -8.52 -18.58
C VAL A 426 -6.92 -9.33 -17.62
N GLY A 427 -7.36 -9.42 -16.36
CA GLY A 427 -6.66 -10.12 -15.28
C GLY A 427 -7.58 -11.04 -14.49
N TRP A 428 -7.04 -11.73 -13.50
CA TRP A 428 -7.79 -12.65 -12.64
C TRP A 428 -7.88 -12.12 -11.20
N GLY A 429 -9.09 -11.87 -10.71
CA GLY A 429 -9.32 -11.34 -9.37
C GLY A 429 -8.70 -9.94 -9.18
N ILE A 430 -8.71 -9.10 -10.22
CA ILE A 430 -8.20 -7.72 -10.19
C ILE A 430 -9.31 -6.73 -9.80
N SER A 431 -8.94 -5.55 -9.30
CA SER A 431 -9.94 -4.53 -8.92
C SER A 431 -10.77 -4.09 -10.14
N PRO A 432 -12.11 -4.27 -10.13
CA PRO A 432 -12.95 -4.00 -11.30
C PRO A 432 -13.23 -2.50 -11.51
N GLY A 433 -13.05 -1.67 -10.47
CA GLY A 433 -13.41 -0.27 -10.46
C GLY A 433 -12.23 0.68 -10.20
N ASN A 434 -12.52 1.97 -10.14
CA ASN A 434 -11.55 3.04 -9.92
C ASN A 434 -10.61 2.77 -8.73
N TYR A 435 -9.40 3.32 -8.81
CA TYR A 435 -8.54 3.44 -7.65
C TYR A 435 -8.94 4.70 -6.89
N SER A 436 -9.34 4.54 -5.64
CA SER A 436 -9.86 5.64 -4.84
C SER A 436 -9.42 5.60 -3.38
N ARG A 437 -9.56 6.77 -2.74
CA ARG A 437 -9.51 6.94 -1.28
C ARG A 437 -10.42 8.10 -0.89
N PHE A 438 -11.42 7.84 -0.04
CA PHE A 438 -12.42 8.79 0.48
C PHE A 438 -13.26 9.54 -0.58
N LEU A 439 -13.19 9.13 -1.85
CA LEU A 439 -13.96 9.70 -2.96
C LEU A 439 -14.33 8.57 -3.91
N THR A 440 -15.61 8.22 -3.96
CA THR A 440 -16.10 7.07 -4.73
C THR A 440 -16.93 7.56 -5.91
N GLN A 441 -16.71 7.00 -7.10
CA GLN A 441 -17.61 7.25 -8.23
C GLN A 441 -18.90 6.45 -8.01
N ILE A 442 -20.05 7.12 -8.14
CA ILE A 442 -21.37 6.49 -8.04
C ILE A 442 -21.71 5.82 -9.37
N ASP A 443 -22.10 4.55 -9.32
CA ASP A 443 -22.53 3.71 -10.45
C ASP A 443 -21.66 3.84 -11.71
N PRO A 444 -20.35 3.55 -11.62
CA PRO A 444 -19.40 3.86 -12.68
C PRO A 444 -19.74 3.20 -14.03
N GLU A 445 -20.23 1.97 -14.02
CA GLU A 445 -20.57 1.23 -15.25
C GLU A 445 -21.84 1.73 -15.94
N SER A 446 -22.73 2.41 -15.23
CA SER A 446 -23.96 2.96 -15.83
C SER A 446 -23.80 4.43 -16.26
N THR A 447 -22.90 5.17 -15.61
CA THR A 447 -22.70 6.62 -15.80
C THR A 447 -21.49 6.96 -16.69
N SER A 448 -20.60 6.00 -16.91
CA SER A 448 -19.35 6.23 -17.64
C SER A 448 -18.93 5.04 -18.51
N ILE A 449 -17.99 5.29 -19.42
CA ILE A 449 -17.39 4.28 -20.29
C ILE A 449 -15.89 4.23 -19.98
N GLY A 450 -15.35 3.05 -19.73
CA GLY A 450 -13.91 2.84 -19.54
C GLY A 450 -13.13 2.92 -20.85
N TRP A 451 -11.94 3.48 -20.80
CA TRP A 451 -10.99 3.59 -21.92
C TRP A 451 -9.59 3.17 -21.47
N TRP A 452 -8.86 2.55 -22.39
CA TRP A 452 -7.50 2.06 -22.22
C TRP A 452 -6.58 2.70 -23.24
N HIS A 453 -5.32 2.93 -22.87
CA HIS A 453 -4.28 3.40 -23.79
C HIS A 453 -4.67 4.67 -24.59
N LYS A 454 -5.34 5.62 -23.93
CA LYS A 454 -5.89 6.85 -24.53
C LYS A 454 -4.97 8.07 -24.34
N GLY A 455 -5.00 8.98 -25.31
CA GLY A 455 -4.13 10.16 -25.33
C GLY A 455 -2.68 9.82 -25.70
N PRO A 456 -1.72 10.73 -25.44
CA PRO A 456 -0.33 10.52 -25.81
C PRO A 456 0.28 9.34 -25.03
N PRO A 457 0.89 8.35 -25.71
CA PRO A 457 1.34 7.11 -25.07
C PRO A 457 2.44 7.32 -24.03
N GLU A 458 3.24 8.38 -24.16
CA GLU A 458 4.27 8.78 -23.20
C GLU A 458 3.73 9.39 -21.90
N SER A 459 2.47 9.85 -21.90
CA SER A 459 1.84 10.41 -20.70
C SER A 459 1.66 9.36 -19.60
N VAL A 460 1.87 9.75 -18.35
CA VAL A 460 1.59 8.87 -17.19
C VAL A 460 0.09 8.55 -17.04
N TYR A 461 -0.79 9.35 -17.65
CA TYR A 461 -2.24 9.20 -17.56
C TYR A 461 -2.83 8.28 -18.63
N SER A 462 -2.04 7.83 -19.61
CA SER A 462 -2.58 7.18 -20.80
C SER A 462 -3.11 5.77 -20.59
N GLN A 463 -2.83 5.11 -19.45
CA GLN A 463 -3.22 3.72 -19.25
C GLN A 463 -4.74 3.54 -19.12
N PHE A 464 -5.37 4.22 -18.15
CA PHE A 464 -6.80 4.08 -17.88
C PHE A 464 -7.46 5.45 -17.71
N SER A 465 -8.69 5.53 -18.21
CA SER A 465 -9.55 6.70 -18.08
C SER A 465 -11.02 6.31 -18.22
N ARG A 466 -11.92 7.25 -17.92
CA ARG A 466 -13.36 7.09 -18.16
C ARG A 466 -13.92 8.30 -18.87
N SER A 467 -14.88 8.07 -19.77
CA SER A 467 -15.66 9.14 -20.38
C SER A 467 -17.09 9.15 -19.88
N ILE A 468 -17.77 10.29 -20.02
CA ILE A 468 -19.22 10.34 -19.81
C ILE A 468 -19.91 9.47 -20.86
N ASN A 469 -20.91 8.69 -20.44
CA ASN A 469 -21.69 7.86 -21.36
C ASN A 469 -22.67 8.73 -22.16
N THR A 470 -22.46 8.84 -23.48
CA THR A 470 -23.31 9.66 -24.36
C THR A 470 -24.58 8.96 -24.81
N ASN A 471 -24.68 7.64 -24.64
CA ASN A 471 -25.82 6.83 -25.06
C ASN A 471 -26.88 6.67 -23.95
N ASN A 472 -26.59 7.12 -22.73
CA ASN A 472 -27.52 7.09 -21.61
C ASN A 472 -28.23 8.44 -21.43
N THR A 473 -29.39 8.43 -20.77
CA THR A 473 -30.07 9.66 -20.31
C THR A 473 -29.22 10.46 -19.33
N ASN A 474 -28.27 9.81 -18.66
CA ASN A 474 -27.43 10.39 -17.63
C ASN A 474 -26.08 10.91 -18.19
N LYS A 475 -26.02 12.22 -18.47
CA LYS A 475 -24.86 12.91 -19.06
C LYS A 475 -23.82 13.37 -18.03
N ALA A 476 -23.58 12.59 -16.98
CA ALA A 476 -22.65 12.98 -15.93
C ALA A 476 -22.00 11.80 -15.20
N ILE A 477 -20.84 12.07 -14.62
CA ILE A 477 -20.14 11.22 -13.66
C ILE A 477 -20.31 11.81 -12.28
N TYR A 478 -20.74 11.00 -11.32
CA TYR A 478 -21.10 11.42 -9.97
C TYR A 478 -20.12 10.88 -8.94
N PHE A 479 -19.87 11.65 -7.89
CA PHE A 479 -18.98 11.26 -6.80
C PHE A 479 -19.62 11.48 -5.44
N ASP A 480 -19.40 10.51 -4.57
CA ASP A 480 -19.69 10.52 -3.14
C ASP A 480 -18.38 10.75 -2.39
N VAL A 481 -18.34 11.77 -1.52
CA VAL A 481 -17.21 12.06 -0.65
C VAL A 481 -17.54 11.43 0.71
N ASP A 482 -16.58 10.73 1.32
CA ASP A 482 -16.81 10.16 2.66
C ASP A 482 -17.35 11.23 3.63
N ASP A 483 -18.49 10.95 4.29
CA ASP A 483 -19.21 11.91 5.13
C ASP A 483 -18.33 12.53 6.24
N GLN A 484 -17.31 11.82 6.69
CA GLN A 484 -16.38 12.32 7.70
C GLN A 484 -15.27 13.18 7.09
N PHE A 485 -15.03 13.07 5.78
CA PHE A 485 -13.93 13.74 5.11
C PHE A 485 -14.03 15.25 5.27
N LEU A 486 -15.13 15.92 4.95
CA LEU A 486 -15.17 17.39 5.01
C LEU A 486 -14.78 17.92 6.41
N GLY A 487 -15.30 17.26 7.46
CA GLY A 487 -14.98 17.56 8.86
C GLY A 487 -15.21 19.04 9.19
N LYS A 488 -14.18 19.71 9.72
CA LYS A 488 -14.22 21.16 10.05
C LYS A 488 -13.82 22.07 8.88
N SER A 489 -13.43 21.50 7.75
CA SER A 489 -12.91 22.28 6.61
C SER A 489 -14.03 23.11 5.99
N LYS A 490 -13.75 24.39 5.73
CA LYS A 490 -14.73 25.29 5.11
C LYS A 490 -14.60 25.35 3.60
N SER A 491 -13.46 24.93 3.06
CA SER A 491 -13.16 24.98 1.64
C SER A 491 -12.35 23.76 1.21
N ILE A 492 -12.57 23.34 -0.03
CA ILE A 492 -11.90 22.21 -0.66
C ILE A 492 -11.33 22.66 -2.00
N GLU A 493 -10.05 22.39 -2.23
CA GLU A 493 -9.46 22.51 -3.56
C GLU A 493 -9.70 21.23 -4.35
N VAL A 494 -10.20 21.38 -5.57
CA VAL A 494 -10.48 20.27 -6.49
C VAL A 494 -9.54 20.35 -7.68
N ARG A 495 -8.80 19.28 -7.94
CA ARG A 495 -8.01 19.09 -9.17
C ARG A 495 -8.68 18.06 -10.05
N ILE A 496 -8.84 18.37 -11.33
CA ILE A 496 -9.37 17.46 -12.35
C ILE A 496 -8.37 17.35 -13.49
N VAL A 497 -8.12 16.11 -13.94
CA VAL A 497 -7.29 15.79 -15.10
C VAL A 497 -8.16 15.19 -16.20
N TRP A 498 -8.13 15.79 -17.39
CA TRP A 498 -8.93 15.37 -18.55
C TRP A 498 -8.11 15.33 -19.83
N LEU A 499 -8.54 14.53 -20.80
CA LEU A 499 -7.95 14.53 -22.14
C LEU A 499 -8.64 15.60 -22.99
N ASP A 500 -7.88 16.56 -23.50
CA ASP A 500 -8.38 17.62 -24.37
C ASP A 500 -8.55 17.12 -25.81
N GLU A 501 -9.41 16.12 -25.99
CA GLU A 501 -9.76 15.50 -27.28
C GLU A 501 -11.15 15.97 -27.73
N GLY A 502 -11.29 16.22 -29.03
CA GLY A 502 -12.55 16.64 -29.65
C GLY A 502 -13.07 18.00 -29.18
N VAL A 503 -14.38 18.17 -29.28
CA VAL A 503 -15.10 19.43 -29.03
C VAL A 503 -15.97 19.37 -27.77
N ALA A 504 -15.62 18.46 -26.84
CA ALA A 504 -16.46 18.20 -25.70
C ALA A 504 -16.64 19.44 -24.80
N GLU A 505 -17.88 19.68 -24.37
CA GLU A 505 -18.21 20.76 -23.43
C GLU A 505 -18.73 20.16 -22.13
N TRP A 506 -18.07 20.49 -21.02
CA TRP A 506 -18.40 19.92 -19.73
C TRP A 506 -18.24 20.93 -18.58
N ALA A 507 -18.87 20.63 -17.46
CA ALA A 507 -18.86 21.45 -16.25
C ALA A 507 -18.66 20.61 -15.00
N LEU A 508 -17.99 21.20 -14.01
CA LEU A 508 -17.92 20.67 -12.66
C LEU A 508 -19.03 21.31 -11.82
N LEU A 509 -19.79 20.49 -11.10
CA LEU A 509 -20.82 20.90 -10.18
C LEU A 509 -20.61 20.21 -8.82
N TYR A 510 -21.18 20.78 -7.76
CA TYR A 510 -21.04 20.26 -6.40
C TYR A 510 -22.20 20.66 -5.48
N ASP A 511 -22.36 19.91 -4.39
CA ASP A 511 -23.24 20.24 -3.27
C ASP A 511 -22.61 21.33 -2.42
N ALA A 512 -23.05 22.56 -2.64
CA ALA A 512 -22.62 23.75 -1.91
C ALA A 512 -23.63 24.14 -0.84
N ARG A 513 -23.21 24.89 0.19
CA ARG A 513 -24.10 25.26 1.31
C ARG A 513 -25.41 25.92 0.87
N ASP A 514 -25.34 26.77 -0.15
CA ASP A 514 -26.46 27.55 -0.68
C ASP A 514 -27.17 26.89 -1.88
N ALA A 515 -26.58 25.87 -2.52
CA ALA A 515 -27.12 25.25 -3.72
C ALA A 515 -26.66 23.79 -3.88
N LYS A 516 -27.62 22.89 -4.10
CA LYS A 516 -27.37 21.45 -4.26
C LYS A 516 -26.53 21.08 -5.49
N ASN A 517 -26.60 21.89 -6.55
CA ASN A 517 -25.95 21.66 -7.84
C ASN A 517 -25.20 22.93 -8.29
N LYS A 518 -24.33 23.47 -7.44
CA LYS A 518 -23.60 24.70 -7.73
C LYS A 518 -22.55 24.43 -8.81
N LYS A 519 -22.57 25.18 -9.90
CA LYS A 519 -21.56 25.09 -10.95
C LYS A 519 -20.27 25.76 -10.49
N ALA A 520 -19.17 25.00 -10.44
CA ALA A 520 -17.84 25.54 -10.13
C ALA A 520 -17.19 26.19 -11.36
N PHE A 521 -17.17 25.50 -12.49
CA PHE A 521 -16.66 26.02 -13.77
C PHE A 521 -17.17 25.20 -14.96
N SER A 522 -16.88 25.69 -16.17
CA SER A 522 -17.07 24.96 -17.43
C SER A 522 -15.79 24.96 -18.26
N ILE A 523 -15.62 23.92 -19.09
CA ILE A 523 -14.53 23.74 -20.04
C ILE A 523 -15.12 23.35 -21.39
N LYS A 524 -14.51 23.89 -22.44
CA LYS A 524 -14.68 23.46 -23.82
C LYS A 524 -13.34 22.93 -24.31
N ASN A 525 -13.33 21.69 -24.78
CA ASN A 525 -12.11 21.09 -25.32
C ASN A 525 -11.69 21.83 -26.59
N THR A 526 -10.37 21.96 -26.75
CA THR A 526 -9.75 22.60 -27.92
C THR A 526 -9.17 21.60 -28.92
N ASN A 527 -9.40 20.31 -28.69
CA ASN A 527 -8.85 19.21 -29.48
C ASN A 527 -7.31 19.22 -29.60
N SER A 528 -6.59 19.58 -28.54
CA SER A 528 -5.12 19.54 -28.54
C SER A 528 -4.55 18.13 -28.44
N GLY A 529 -5.37 17.14 -28.06
CA GLY A 529 -4.96 15.73 -27.95
C GLY A 529 -4.05 15.42 -26.77
N ILE A 530 -3.82 16.37 -25.85
CA ILE A 530 -3.00 16.20 -24.65
C ILE A 530 -3.85 16.19 -23.38
N TRP A 531 -3.32 15.59 -22.32
CA TRP A 531 -3.92 15.67 -20.99
C TRP A 531 -3.74 17.07 -20.41
N LYS A 532 -4.82 17.66 -19.91
CA LYS A 532 -4.86 18.95 -19.23
C LYS A 532 -5.33 18.78 -17.80
N GLU A 533 -5.02 19.75 -16.97
CA GLU A 533 -5.44 19.81 -15.58
C GLU A 533 -5.98 21.18 -15.19
N LYS A 534 -6.87 21.19 -14.20
CA LYS A 534 -7.41 22.42 -13.61
C LYS A 534 -7.63 22.21 -12.13
N THR A 535 -7.17 23.20 -11.37
CA THR A 535 -7.36 23.28 -9.93
C THR A 535 -8.27 24.47 -9.62
N ILE A 536 -9.30 24.25 -8.81
CA ILE A 536 -10.26 25.28 -8.39
C ILE A 536 -10.50 25.16 -6.88
N LEU A 537 -10.68 26.30 -6.20
CA LEU A 537 -11.13 26.33 -4.81
C LEU A 537 -12.66 26.37 -4.75
N LEU A 538 -13.26 25.41 -4.06
CA LEU A 538 -14.66 25.43 -3.65
C LEU A 538 -14.72 26.11 -2.27
N ALA A 539 -15.34 27.29 -2.19
CA ALA A 539 -15.33 28.12 -1.00
C ALA A 539 -16.38 27.72 0.04
N ASP A 540 -17.42 27.00 -0.37
CA ASP A 540 -18.56 26.62 0.45
C ASP A 540 -19.09 25.20 0.19
N PRO A 541 -18.23 24.16 0.07
CA PRO A 541 -18.67 22.78 -0.02
C PRO A 541 -19.53 22.44 1.21
N PHE A 542 -20.64 21.75 0.95
CA PHE A 542 -21.50 21.17 1.97
C PHE A 542 -21.35 19.65 2.03
N PHE A 543 -21.21 18.99 0.86
CA PHE A 543 -20.98 17.56 0.71
C PHE A 543 -21.85 16.71 1.65
N ASN A 544 -23.17 16.86 1.51
CA ASN A 544 -24.16 16.17 2.33
C ASN A 544 -25.11 15.37 1.44
N ASN A 545 -24.61 14.86 0.31
CA ASN A 545 -25.31 13.97 -0.59
C ASN A 545 -26.62 14.55 -1.14
N ARG A 546 -26.70 15.88 -1.31
CA ARG A 546 -27.92 16.56 -1.80
C ARG A 546 -27.94 16.81 -3.30
N GLY A 547 -26.78 16.68 -3.96
CA GLY A 547 -26.68 16.87 -5.40
C GLY A 547 -27.43 15.80 -6.19
N GLU A 548 -27.46 15.96 -7.50
CA GLU A 548 -28.05 14.96 -8.38
C GLU A 548 -27.40 13.58 -8.19
N ASN A 549 -28.23 12.53 -8.21
CA ASN A 549 -27.82 11.16 -7.91
C ASN A 549 -27.16 10.98 -6.53
N ASN A 550 -27.57 11.80 -5.55
CA ASN A 550 -26.98 11.89 -4.20
C ASN A 550 -25.49 12.26 -4.21
N ALA A 551 -25.01 12.92 -5.26
CA ALA A 551 -23.59 13.25 -5.36
C ALA A 551 -23.22 14.50 -4.57
N ASP A 552 -21.99 14.53 -4.09
CA ASP A 552 -21.35 15.71 -3.53
C ASP A 552 -20.62 16.52 -4.60
N ILE A 553 -20.09 15.84 -5.61
CA ILE A 553 -19.40 16.43 -6.77
C ILE A 553 -19.84 15.65 -8.00
N PHE A 554 -20.03 16.32 -9.13
CA PHE A 554 -20.26 15.63 -10.39
C PHE A 554 -19.78 16.43 -11.60
N ILE A 555 -19.38 15.70 -12.63
CA ILE A 555 -18.91 16.25 -13.91
C ILE A 555 -19.99 15.99 -14.95
N ARG A 556 -20.52 17.03 -15.56
CA ARG A 556 -21.62 16.95 -16.54
C ARG A 556 -21.17 17.41 -17.91
N THR A 557 -21.59 16.71 -18.97
CA THR A 557 -21.47 17.20 -20.35
C THR A 557 -22.73 17.92 -20.79
N ASN A 558 -22.56 18.94 -21.64
CA ASN A 558 -23.66 19.60 -22.33
C ASN A 558 -24.12 18.81 -23.57
N GLY A 559 -23.50 17.67 -23.87
CA GLY A 559 -23.91 16.74 -24.93
C GLY A 559 -23.20 16.91 -26.27
N ASN A 560 -22.28 17.86 -26.38
CA ASN A 560 -21.36 17.94 -27.52
C ASN A 560 -20.14 17.08 -27.19
N GLY A 561 -19.78 16.12 -28.05
CA GLY A 561 -18.56 15.31 -27.95
C GLY A 561 -18.45 14.35 -26.75
N ILE A 562 -17.33 13.64 -26.67
CA ILE A 562 -16.98 12.70 -25.59
C ILE A 562 -15.94 13.38 -24.69
N ALA A 563 -16.29 13.60 -23.42
CA ALA A 563 -15.36 14.12 -22.41
C ALA A 563 -14.71 12.95 -21.65
N ILE A 564 -13.38 12.87 -21.64
CA ILE A 564 -12.58 11.79 -21.05
C ILE A 564 -11.76 12.33 -19.87
N PHE A 565 -11.78 11.62 -18.74
CA PHE A 565 -11.16 12.02 -17.47
C PHE A 565 -10.24 10.93 -16.94
N HIS A 566 -9.13 11.33 -16.31
CA HIS A 566 -8.16 10.43 -15.68
C HIS A 566 -8.22 10.46 -14.14
N LEU A 567 -8.38 11.64 -13.54
CA LEU A 567 -8.30 11.79 -12.08
C LEU A 567 -9.14 12.96 -11.60
N ILE A 568 -9.76 12.79 -10.43
CA ILE A 568 -10.23 13.88 -9.58
C ILE A 568 -9.59 13.75 -8.19
N GLU A 569 -9.06 14.85 -7.66
CA GLU A 569 -8.48 14.94 -6.32
C GLU A 569 -9.12 16.08 -5.53
N LEU A 570 -9.31 15.85 -4.23
CA LEU A 570 -9.77 16.85 -3.26
C LEU A 570 -8.66 17.11 -2.24
N ASN A 571 -8.43 18.36 -1.89
CA ASN A 571 -7.54 18.76 -0.81
C ASN A 571 -8.25 19.71 0.14
N LYS A 572 -8.22 19.41 1.43
CA LYS A 572 -8.62 20.37 2.46
C LYS A 572 -7.70 21.58 2.40
N LYS A 573 -8.29 22.77 2.49
CA LYS A 573 -7.55 24.01 2.75
C LYS A 573 -7.86 24.42 4.18
N SER A 574 -6.79 24.60 4.96
CA SER A 574 -6.79 25.08 6.34
C SER A 574 -7.09 26.56 6.40
#